data_AF-A0A8T9ZXW7-F1
#
_entry.id   AF-A0A8T9ZXW7-F1
#
_cell.length_a   1.000
_cell.length_b   1.000
_cell.length_c   1.000
_cell.angle_alpha   90.00
_cell.angle_beta   90.00
_cell.angle_gamma   90.00
#
_symmetry.space_group_name_H-M   'P 1'
#
loop_
_entity.id
_entity.type
_entity.pdbx_description
1 polymer ?
#
loop_
_entity_poly.entity_id
_entity_poly.type
_entity_poly.pdbx_seq_one_letter_code
_entity_poly.pdbx_strand_id
1 'polypeptide(L)'
;MLKTTLSIMTATMISMMLMMLCTIISKNSIMDREKMSPFECGFDPKSSARSPFSLQFFLIAILFLIFDIEIAIMLPMIVTLKMSNILSWALTMAGFIMILILGLYYEWKNNMLEWTF
;
A
#
# COMPACT_ATOMS: atom_id res chain seq x y z
N MET A 1 16.06 18.30 9.11
CA MET A 1 14.69 18.83 9.10
C MET A 1 14.47 19.94 8.09
N LEU A 2 15.21 21.07 8.11
CA LEU A 2 14.98 22.15 7.14
C LEU A 2 15.20 21.74 5.67
N LYS A 3 16.22 20.92 5.40
CA LYS A 3 16.49 20.39 4.05
C LYS A 3 15.39 19.44 3.55
N THR A 4 14.85 18.61 4.45
CA THR A 4 13.79 17.65 4.11
C THR A 4 12.43 18.34 3.93
N THR A 5 12.14 19.39 4.70
CA THR A 5 10.94 20.22 4.48
C THR A 5 11.06 20.99 3.17
N LEU A 6 12.24 21.51 2.84
CA LEU A 6 12.47 22.21 1.57
C LEU A 6 12.27 21.28 0.37
N SER A 7 12.80 20.06 0.39
CA SER A 7 12.63 19.11 -0.72
C SER A 7 11.16 18.73 -0.97
N ILE A 8 10.37 18.56 0.10
CA ILE A 8 8.94 18.27 -0.02
C ILE A 8 8.21 19.46 -0.65
N MET A 9 8.49 20.69 -0.19
CA MET A 9 7.88 21.90 -0.74
C MET A 9 8.24 22.12 -2.21
N THR A 10 9.48 21.85 -2.62
CA THR A 10 9.87 21.97 -4.03
C THR A 10 9.15 20.94 -4.89
N ALA A 11 8.97 19.70 -4.41
CA ALA A 11 8.32 18.64 -5.19
C ALA A 11 6.83 18.93 -5.44
N THR A 12 6.12 19.39 -4.41
CA THR A 12 4.70 19.76 -4.52
C THR A 12 4.50 21.00 -5.38
N MET A 13 5.41 21.98 -5.31
CA MET A 13 5.37 23.16 -6.19
C MET A 13 5.53 22.79 -7.66
N ILE A 14 6.48 21.91 -7.99
CA ILE A 14 6.73 21.48 -9.35
C ILE A 14 5.52 20.70 -9.90
N SER A 15 4.93 19.77 -9.13
CA SER A 15 3.76 19.01 -9.59
C SER A 15 2.54 19.89 -9.83
N MET A 16 2.30 20.89 -8.96
CA MET A 16 1.21 21.86 -9.13
C MET A 16 1.43 22.77 -10.34
N MET A 17 2.66 23.26 -10.55
CA MET A 17 2.99 24.05 -11.75
C MET A 17 2.76 23.25 -13.03
N LEU A 18 3.20 21.99 -13.09
CA LEU A 18 2.97 21.13 -14.25
C LEU A 18 1.48 20.90 -14.50
N MET A 19 0.70 20.63 -13.46
CA MET A 19 -0.75 20.47 -13.58
C MET A 19 -1.42 21.73 -14.14
N MET A 20 -1.04 22.92 -13.66
CA MET A 20 -1.57 24.20 -14.14
C MET A 20 -1.18 24.50 -15.58
N LEU A 21 0.08 24.21 -15.97
CA LEU A 21 0.52 24.37 -17.35
C LEU A 21 -0.25 23.43 -18.29
N CYS A 22 -0.43 22.17 -17.89
CA CYS A 22 -1.20 21.21 -18.67
C CYS A 22 -2.66 21.65 -18.85
N THR A 23 -3.33 22.17 -17.82
CA THR A 23 -4.72 22.63 -17.95
C THR A 23 -4.84 23.89 -18.80
N ILE A 24 -3.90 24.84 -18.69
CA ILE A 24 -3.90 26.08 -19.52
C ILE A 24 -3.62 25.77 -21.00
N ILE A 25 -2.66 24.86 -21.28
CA ILE A 25 -2.31 24.48 -22.66
C ILE A 25 -3.38 23.55 -23.26
N SER A 26 -4.11 22.79 -22.43
CA SER A 26 -5.10 21.83 -22.90
C SER A 26 -6.18 22.51 -23.75
N LYS A 27 -6.31 22.05 -25.00
CA LYS A 27 -7.43 22.41 -25.87
C LYS A 27 -8.63 21.53 -25.50
N ASN A 28 -9.26 21.82 -24.36
CA ASN A 28 -10.51 21.15 -23.99
C ASN A 28 -11.64 21.67 -24.88
N SER A 29 -11.81 21.01 -26.03
CA SER A 29 -12.97 21.25 -26.89
C SER A 29 -14.19 20.57 -26.29
N ILE A 30 -15.23 21.37 -26.06
CA ILE A 30 -16.66 21.04 -25.86
C ILE A 30 -16.91 19.75 -25.06
N MET A 31 -17.54 19.89 -23.90
CA MET A 31 -17.95 18.75 -23.06
C MET A 31 -18.97 17.86 -23.79
N ASP A 32 -18.46 16.90 -24.57
CA ASP A 32 -19.27 15.88 -25.22
C ASP A 32 -19.58 14.77 -24.20
N ARG A 33 -20.86 14.37 -24.11
CA ARG A 33 -21.29 13.27 -23.23
C ARG A 33 -20.48 12.00 -23.46
N GLU A 34 -20.19 11.66 -24.72
CA GLU A 34 -19.44 10.46 -25.10
C GLU A 34 -17.96 10.51 -24.72
N LYS A 35 -17.36 11.69 -24.55
CA LYS A 35 -15.99 11.82 -24.00
C LYS A 35 -15.96 11.71 -22.49
N MET A 36 -17.08 12.04 -21.84
CA MET A 36 -17.24 12.00 -20.38
C MET A 36 -17.79 10.66 -19.88
N SER A 37 -18.23 9.76 -20.77
CA SER A 37 -18.69 8.42 -20.40
C SER A 37 -17.50 7.49 -20.12
N PRO A 38 -17.65 6.50 -19.21
CA PRO A 38 -16.63 5.50 -18.95
C PRO A 38 -16.32 4.69 -20.21
N PHE A 39 -15.04 4.42 -20.45
CA PHE A 39 -14.61 3.61 -21.59
C PHE A 39 -14.71 2.10 -21.27
N GLU A 40 -15.63 1.39 -21.92
CA GLU A 40 -15.73 -0.09 -21.89
C GLU A 40 -15.59 -0.66 -23.32
N CYS A 41 -14.41 -0.46 -23.93
CA CYS A 41 -14.10 -0.92 -25.30
C CYS A 41 -15.09 -0.43 -26.39
N GLY A 42 -15.68 0.75 -26.21
CA GLY A 42 -16.66 1.33 -27.12
C GLY A 42 -18.12 0.91 -26.86
N PHE A 43 -18.37 0.17 -25.77
CA PHE A 43 -19.71 -0.18 -25.31
C PHE A 43 -20.11 0.62 -24.08
N ASP A 44 -21.42 0.76 -23.87
CA ASP A 44 -21.96 1.27 -22.61
C ASP A 44 -21.68 0.26 -21.48
N PRO A 45 -21.28 0.73 -20.30
CA PRO A 45 -20.92 -0.16 -19.23
C PRO A 45 -22.11 -1.00 -18.74
N LYS A 46 -21.94 -2.33 -18.70
CA LYS A 46 -23.01 -3.26 -18.29
C LYS A 46 -23.41 -3.12 -16.83
N SER A 47 -22.48 -2.69 -15.99
CA SER A 47 -22.68 -2.51 -14.56
C SER A 47 -21.84 -1.35 -14.05
N SER A 48 -22.13 -0.87 -12.84
CA SER A 48 -21.26 0.13 -12.21
C SER A 48 -19.87 -0.46 -11.95
N ALA A 49 -18.84 0.38 -12.06
CA ALA A 49 -17.46 0.01 -11.68
C ALA A 49 -17.30 -0.28 -10.16
N ARG A 50 -18.36 -0.09 -9.37
CA ARG A 50 -18.40 -0.32 -7.92
C ARG A 50 -19.16 -1.60 -7.55
N SER A 51 -19.23 -2.56 -8.46
CA SER A 51 -19.76 -3.89 -8.17
C SER A 51 -18.86 -4.63 -7.15
N PRO A 52 -19.41 -5.56 -6.37
CA PRO A 52 -18.63 -6.34 -5.43
C PRO A 52 -17.54 -7.10 -6.18
N PHE A 53 -16.30 -6.90 -5.75
CA PHE A 53 -15.12 -7.56 -6.32
C PHE A 53 -14.70 -8.76 -5.47
N SER A 54 -13.68 -9.50 -5.91
CA SER A 54 -13.26 -10.72 -5.22
C SER A 54 -12.73 -10.46 -3.80
N LEU A 55 -13.23 -11.24 -2.84
CA LEU A 55 -12.87 -11.17 -1.42
C LEU A 55 -11.39 -11.46 -1.14
N GLN A 56 -10.68 -12.12 -2.06
CA GLN A 56 -9.28 -12.50 -1.89
C GLN A 56 -8.36 -11.28 -1.74
N PHE A 57 -8.56 -10.24 -2.54
CA PHE A 57 -7.78 -9.00 -2.40
C PHE A 57 -8.05 -8.29 -1.06
N PHE A 58 -9.27 -8.39 -0.54
CA PHE A 58 -9.60 -7.83 0.76
C PHE A 58 -8.87 -8.58 1.89
N LEU A 59 -8.79 -9.91 1.81
CA LEU A 59 -8.02 -10.72 2.77
C LEU A 59 -6.53 -10.37 2.73
N ILE A 60 -5.95 -10.20 1.54
CA ILE A 60 -4.55 -9.78 1.37
C ILE A 60 -4.31 -8.40 2.00
N ALA A 61 -5.26 -7.46 1.86
CA ALA A 61 -5.12 -6.12 2.45
C ALA A 61 -5.13 -6.14 3.98
N ILE A 62 -5.99 -6.97 4.59
CA ILE A 62 -6.00 -7.15 6.06
C ILE A 62 -4.70 -7.79 6.53
N LEU A 63 -4.25 -8.83 5.84
CA LEU A 63 -2.99 -9.53 6.15
C LEU A 63 -1.80 -8.56 6.08
N PHE A 64 -1.73 -7.73 5.04
CA PHE A 64 -0.71 -6.69 4.93
C PHE A 64 -0.73 -5.71 6.12
N LEU A 65 -1.92 -5.28 6.56
CA LEU A 65 -2.05 -4.37 7.71
C LEU A 65 -1.52 -4.99 9.00
N ILE A 66 -1.81 -6.28 9.24
CA ILE A 66 -1.32 -6.99 10.42
C ILE A 66 0.21 -7.12 10.37
N PHE A 67 0.77 -7.54 9.23
CA PHE A 67 2.23 -7.66 9.05
C PHE A 67 2.95 -6.31 9.21
N ASP A 68 2.36 -5.19 8.78
CA ASP A 68 2.95 -3.86 8.96
C ASP A 68 3.05 -3.47 10.45
N ILE A 69 2.03 -3.79 11.25
CA ILE A 69 2.05 -3.59 12.70
C ILE A 69 3.12 -4.46 13.36
N GLU A 70 3.27 -5.71 12.93
CA GLU A 70 4.29 -6.62 13.46
C GLU A 70 5.72 -6.11 13.17
N ILE A 71 5.97 -5.59 11.97
CA ILE A 71 7.25 -4.97 11.61
C ILE A 71 7.51 -3.71 12.43
N ALA A 72 6.48 -2.90 12.68
CA ALA A 72 6.60 -1.72 13.55
C ALA A 72 7.01 -2.11 14.98
N ILE A 73 6.52 -3.23 15.51
CA ILE A 73 6.92 -3.78 16.81
C ILE A 73 8.34 -4.34 16.78
N MET A 74 8.79 -4.87 15.63
CA MET A 74 10.14 -5.40 15.48
C MET A 74 11.23 -4.30 15.44
N LEU A 75 10.92 -3.12 14.90
CA LEU A 75 11.91 -2.06 14.64
C LEU A 75 12.66 -1.58 15.91
N PRO A 76 12.01 -1.36 17.09
CA PRO A 76 12.69 -1.04 18.33
C PRO A 76 13.77 -2.05 18.76
N MET A 77 13.66 -3.31 18.36
CA MET A 77 14.60 -4.35 18.78
C MET A 77 16.02 -4.09 18.26
N ILE A 78 16.17 -3.40 17.13
CA ILE A 78 17.48 -2.99 16.59
C ILE A 78 18.15 -1.99 17.54
N VAL A 79 17.37 -1.09 18.13
CA VAL A 79 17.87 -0.07 19.05
C VAL A 79 18.24 -0.69 20.40
N THR A 80 17.44 -1.65 20.90
CA THR A 80 17.66 -2.30 22.20
C THR A 80 18.87 -3.24 22.23
N LEU A 81 19.39 -3.66 21.07
CA LEU A 81 20.60 -4.50 20.97
C LEU A 81 21.78 -3.91 21.75
N LYS A 82 21.94 -2.59 21.71
CA LYS A 82 23.07 -1.90 22.37
C LYS A 82 22.90 -1.74 23.88
N MET A 83 21.67 -1.82 24.39
CA MET A 83 21.32 -1.48 25.77
C MET A 83 21.03 -2.71 26.64
N SER A 84 20.74 -3.85 26.03
CA SER A 84 20.30 -5.07 26.72
C SER A 84 21.36 -6.18 26.67
N ASN A 85 21.23 -7.18 27.54
CA ASN A 85 22.10 -8.35 27.51
C ASN A 85 21.83 -9.15 26.21
N ILE A 86 22.90 -9.47 25.50
CA ILE A 86 22.87 -10.14 24.18
C ILE A 86 22.10 -11.46 24.22
N LEU A 87 22.22 -12.24 25.30
CA LEU A 87 21.55 -13.54 25.43
C LEU A 87 20.02 -13.36 25.55
N SER A 88 19.57 -12.45 26.41
CA SER A 88 18.15 -12.15 26.58
C SER A 88 17.53 -11.55 25.31
N TRP A 89 18.28 -10.68 24.63
CA TRP A 89 17.86 -10.09 23.36
C TRP A 89 17.72 -11.14 22.26
N ALA A 90 18.69 -12.06 22.15
CA ALA A 90 18.65 -13.12 21.14
C ALA A 90 17.47 -14.09 21.37
N LEU A 91 17.19 -14.45 22.63
CA LEU A 91 16.06 -15.31 22.99
C LEU A 91 14.72 -14.65 22.66
N THR A 92 14.52 -13.37 22.99
CA THR A 92 13.27 -12.67 22.69
C THR A 92 13.07 -12.46 21.19
N MET A 93 14.14 -12.10 20.45
CA MET A 93 14.10 -11.97 19.00
C MET A 93 13.79 -13.29 18.30
N ALA A 94 14.46 -14.37 18.70
CA ALA A 94 14.20 -15.69 18.13
C ALA A 94 12.76 -16.15 18.40
N GLY A 95 12.24 -15.92 19.62
CA GLY A 95 10.86 -16.21 19.98
C GLY A 95 9.86 -15.41 19.12
N PHE A 96 10.09 -14.11 18.96
CA PHE A 96 9.23 -13.24 18.15
C PHE A 96 9.21 -13.66 16.68
N ILE A 97 10.38 -13.90 16.07
CA ILE A 97 10.49 -14.36 14.69
C ILE A 97 9.81 -15.72 14.49
N MET A 98 9.94 -16.63 15.47
CA MET A 98 9.29 -17.94 15.38
C MET A 98 7.76 -17.82 15.34
N ILE A 99 7.17 -16.89 16.12
CA ILE A 99 5.73 -16.63 16.10
C ILE A 99 5.29 -16.12 14.72
N LEU A 100 6.04 -15.18 14.12
CA LEU A 100 5.74 -14.66 12.78
C LEU A 100 5.77 -15.76 11.71
N ILE A 101 6.79 -16.61 11.73
CA ILE A 101 6.93 -17.73 10.79
C ILE A 101 5.77 -18.71 10.93
N LEU A 102 5.37 -19.03 12.18
CA LEU A 102 4.24 -19.92 12.44
C LEU A 102 2.90 -19.31 11.98
N GLY A 103 2.70 -18.01 12.18
CA GLY A 103 1.53 -17.29 11.70
C GLY A 103 1.42 -17.35 10.17
N LEU A 104 2.50 -16.98 9.47
CA LEU A 104 2.56 -17.05 8.01
C LEU A 104 2.33 -18.48 7.50
N TYR A 105 2.91 -19.49 8.16
CA TYR A 105 2.71 -20.89 7.78
C TYR A 105 1.24 -21.32 7.92
N TYR A 106 0.55 -20.88 8.98
CA TYR A 106 -0.86 -21.15 9.18
C TYR A 106 -1.73 -20.50 8.09
N GLU A 107 -1.46 -19.25 7.74
CA GLU A 107 -2.17 -18.53 6.67
C GLU A 107 -1.96 -19.19 5.31
N TRP A 108 -0.73 -19.63 5.02
CA TRP A 108 -0.42 -20.33 3.78
C TRP A 108 -1.16 -21.67 3.70
N LYS A 109 -1.18 -22.45 4.78
CA LYS A 109 -1.92 -23.73 4.83
C LYS A 109 -3.42 -23.55 4.59
N ASN A 110 -3.98 -22.39 4.95
CA ASN A 110 -5.39 -22.06 4.73
C ASN A 110 -5.68 -21.52 3.32
N ASN A 111 -4.70 -21.56 2.41
CA ASN A 111 -4.81 -21.07 1.03
C ASN A 111 -5.31 -19.61 0.92
N MET A 112 -5.11 -18.80 1.97
CA MET A 112 -5.49 -17.38 1.94
C MET A 112 -4.65 -16.57 0.94
N LEU A 113 -3.46 -17.08 0.62
CA LEU A 113 -2.50 -16.48 -0.30
C LEU A 113 -2.65 -17.00 -1.74
N GLU A 114 -3.40 -18.09 -1.93
CA GLU A 114 -3.59 -18.71 -3.23
C GLU A 114 -4.78 -18.07 -3.96
N TRP A 115 -4.57 -17.78 -5.23
CA TRP A 115 -5.61 -17.27 -6.10
C TRP A 115 -6.34 -18.48 -6.67
N THR A 116 -7.59 -18.68 -6.26
CA THR A 116 -8.47 -19.60 -6.99
C THR A 116 -8.90 -18.87 -8.26
N PHE A 117 -8.38 -19.33 -9.40
CA PHE A 117 -8.88 -18.92 -10.71
C PHE A 117 -10.36 -19.26 -10.89
#